data_AF-E2BZY3-F1
#
_entry.id   AF-E2BZY3-F1
#
_cell.length_a   1.000
_cell.length_b   1.000
_cell.length_c   1.000
_cell.angle_alpha   90.00
_cell.angle_beta   90.00
_cell.angle_gamma   90.00
#
_symmetry.space_group_name_H-M   'P 1'
#
loop_
_entity.id
_entity.type
_entity.pdbx_description
1 polymer ?
#
loop_
_entity_poly.entity_id
_entity_poly.type
_entity_poly.pdbx_seq_one_letter_code
_entity_poly.pdbx_strand_id
1 'polypeptide(L)'
;MRLRTQLSSVASPLIAGYPVATSIATKNGVSSRAELSSAQRALNKLRYYPWVKNELEIRGESMLWQLWEDRFWRKIDSIHGGTAVVATTAIDLPVFARESVIHCWGMISYEIGETRFQMSVPIVRLSAAEIINCSWIKFLDESKHVAILALKSTSSTEKIVNIQLWSDPINNRDEHDTGKKRFFRFLAEKTFEKIHDDIFLVKVHGSLTHSLIEVSSIDFDKARLKIFARSVNQLYIILHLLQDEFPNMMVVEEIDNCIEAAMALIHELELIRDKKNTLEIQEAKLITDLLIP
;
A
#
# COMPACT_ATOMS: atom_id res chain seq x y z
N MET A 1 10.65 -29.94 17.93
CA MET A 1 10.74 -30.05 16.45
C MET A 1 10.60 -28.63 15.88
N ARG A 2 11.63 -28.12 15.18
CA ARG A 2 11.72 -26.72 14.72
C ARG A 2 10.84 -26.51 13.49
N LEU A 3 9.69 -25.83 13.65
CA LEU A 3 8.98 -25.21 12.54
C LEU A 3 9.82 -24.05 12.01
N ARG A 4 10.50 -24.26 10.87
CA ARG A 4 11.22 -23.22 10.13
C ARG A 4 10.20 -22.46 9.27
N THR A 5 9.79 -21.29 9.72
CA THR A 5 9.26 -20.27 8.79
C THR A 5 10.46 -19.78 7.98
N GLN A 6 10.54 -20.15 6.71
CA GLN A 6 11.57 -19.61 5.81
C GLN A 6 11.10 -18.25 5.31
N LEU A 7 11.71 -17.19 5.85
CA LEU A 7 11.70 -15.86 5.24
C LEU A 7 12.68 -15.90 4.08
N SER A 8 12.21 -15.74 2.86
CA SER A 8 13.08 -15.60 1.69
C SER A 8 13.11 -14.13 1.27
N SER A 9 14.28 -13.50 1.34
CA SER A 9 14.49 -12.15 0.82
C SER A 9 14.88 -12.25 -0.65
N VAL A 10 14.05 -11.68 -1.52
CA VAL A 10 14.41 -11.44 -2.92
C VAL A 10 14.72 -9.96 -3.03
N ALA A 11 16.01 -9.62 -3.16
CA ALA A 11 16.39 -8.27 -3.54
C ALA A 11 16.17 -8.11 -5.04
N SER A 12 15.18 -7.32 -5.41
CA SER A 12 15.04 -6.80 -6.76
C SER A 12 15.46 -5.33 -6.73
N PRO A 13 16.41 -4.90 -7.58
CA PRO A 13 16.84 -3.50 -7.61
C PRO A 13 15.68 -2.65 -8.13
N LEU A 14 15.07 -1.86 -7.24
CA LEU A 14 13.98 -0.95 -7.56
C LEU A 14 14.41 0.51 -7.36
N ILE A 15 14.21 1.28 -8.44
CA ILE A 15 13.93 2.72 -8.62
C ILE A 15 15.01 3.80 -8.30
N ALA A 16 15.02 4.80 -9.20
CA ALA A 16 15.33 6.21 -8.99
C ALA A 16 14.28 7.04 -9.77
N GLY A 17 13.73 8.18 -9.34
CA GLY A 17 14.12 9.07 -8.24
C GLY A 17 13.18 9.08 -7.05
N TYR A 18 12.91 7.88 -6.54
CA TYR A 18 11.94 7.52 -5.52
C TYR A 18 12.11 6.01 -5.29
N PRO A 19 11.47 5.38 -4.30
CA PRO A 19 12.34 4.82 -3.31
C PRO A 19 12.62 3.29 -3.46
N VAL A 20 13.78 2.75 -3.06
CA VAL A 20 14.17 1.33 -3.24
C VAL A 20 13.32 0.34 -2.42
N ALA A 21 12.77 -0.68 -3.09
CA ALA A 21 12.00 -1.76 -2.46
C ALA A 21 12.71 -3.12 -2.47
N THR A 22 12.81 -3.72 -1.29
CA THR A 22 13.17 -5.13 -1.11
C THR A 22 11.90 -5.91 -0.79
N SER A 23 11.65 -7.02 -1.49
CA SER A 23 10.53 -7.91 -1.22
C SER A 23 10.97 -9.13 -0.41
N ILE A 24 10.29 -9.40 0.70
CA ILE A 24 10.38 -10.69 1.38
C ILE A 24 9.08 -11.45 1.11
N ALA A 25 9.21 -12.67 0.59
CA ALA A 25 8.12 -13.62 0.46
C ALA A 25 8.30 -14.76 1.47
N THR A 26 7.21 -15.13 2.15
CA THR A 26 7.11 -16.35 2.96
C THR A 26 6.47 -17.46 2.13
N LYS A 27 7.14 -18.62 2.02
CA LYS A 27 6.61 -19.80 1.33
C LYS A 27 6.45 -20.93 2.35
N ASN A 28 5.23 -21.42 2.56
CA ASN A 28 4.97 -22.56 3.44
C ASN A 28 4.62 -23.81 2.62
N GLY A 29 5.42 -24.86 2.76
CA GLY A 29 5.08 -26.22 2.36
C GLY A 29 4.27 -26.92 3.46
N VAL A 30 3.20 -27.62 3.06
CA VAL A 30 2.24 -28.30 3.95
C VAL A 30 2.79 -29.66 4.41
N SER A 31 2.63 -30.01 5.71
CA SER A 31 1.95 -31.25 6.15
C SER A 31 1.93 -31.47 7.67
N SER A 32 0.72 -31.85 8.13
CA SER A 32 0.34 -32.62 9.31
C SER A 32 0.09 -31.96 10.68
N ARG A 33 -1.09 -32.35 11.17
CA ARG A 33 -1.88 -32.11 12.38
C ARG A 33 -1.09 -32.24 13.70
N ALA A 34 -1.14 -31.19 14.53
CA ALA A 34 -1.15 -31.30 15.99
C ALA A 34 -1.67 -29.98 16.58
N GLU A 35 -2.82 -30.06 17.25
CA GLU A 35 -3.39 -29.00 18.08
C GLU A 35 -2.46 -28.73 19.27
N LEU A 36 -1.77 -27.59 19.26
CA LEU A 36 -1.00 -27.10 20.41
C LEU A 36 -1.07 -25.57 20.41
N SER A 37 -1.79 -25.03 21.41
CA SER A 37 -1.63 -23.70 22.01
C SER A 37 -1.23 -22.58 21.05
N SER A 38 -2.24 -21.88 20.52
CA SER A 38 -2.12 -20.74 19.61
C SER A 38 -1.60 -19.47 20.32
N ALA A 39 -0.43 -19.54 20.94
CA ALA A 39 0.38 -18.34 21.12
C ALA A 39 0.77 -17.86 19.71
N GLN A 40 -0.08 -17.01 19.12
CA GLN A 40 0.12 -16.39 17.82
C GLN A 40 1.52 -15.76 17.81
N ARG A 41 2.44 -16.36 17.04
CA ARG A 41 3.71 -15.73 16.71
C ARG A 41 3.43 -14.60 15.71
N ALA A 42 2.95 -13.47 16.23
CA ALA A 42 2.84 -12.25 15.46
C ALA A 42 4.26 -11.72 15.22
N LEU A 43 4.59 -11.42 13.96
CA LEU A 43 5.82 -10.68 13.64
C LEU A 43 5.48 -9.20 13.73
N ASN A 44 6.04 -8.56 14.75
CA ASN A 44 5.74 -7.17 15.09
C ASN A 44 6.88 -6.26 14.59
N LYS A 45 6.53 -5.05 14.19
CA LYS A 45 7.46 -3.93 13.91
C LYS A 45 8.58 -4.29 12.93
N LEU A 46 8.23 -4.54 11.67
CA LEU A 46 9.23 -4.63 10.61
C LEU A 46 9.90 -3.26 10.43
N ARG A 47 11.23 -3.20 10.60
CA ARG A 47 12.02 -2.00 10.30
C ARG A 47 13.14 -2.32 9.34
N TYR A 48 13.19 -1.58 8.25
CA TYR A 48 14.29 -1.63 7.30
C TYR A 48 15.21 -0.43 7.52
N TYR A 49 16.52 -0.70 7.60
CA TYR A 49 17.54 0.32 7.76
C TYR A 49 18.42 0.35 6.50
N PRO A 50 18.24 1.34 5.61
CA PRO A 50 19.15 1.56 4.50
C PRO A 50 20.50 2.08 4.99
N TRP A 51 21.56 1.61 4.36
CA TRP A 51 22.87 2.23 4.46
C TRP A 51 23.46 2.35 3.07
N VAL A 52 23.95 3.55 2.73
CA VAL A 52 24.77 3.80 1.54
C VAL A 52 26.10 4.36 2.00
N LYS A 53 27.15 3.84 1.40
CA LYS A 53 28.51 4.28 1.68
C LYS A 53 28.64 5.77 1.33
N ASN A 54 29.15 6.54 2.29
CA ASN A 54 29.38 7.99 2.19
C ASN A 54 28.12 8.88 2.21
N GLU A 55 26.94 8.35 2.54
CA GLU A 55 25.76 9.16 2.83
C GLU A 55 25.46 9.17 4.34
N LEU A 56 25.11 10.35 4.85
CA LEU A 56 24.85 10.57 6.27
C LEU A 56 23.48 10.03 6.70
N GLU A 57 22.48 10.12 5.82
CA GLU A 57 21.13 9.64 6.08
C GLU A 57 20.41 9.41 4.76
N ILE A 58 19.80 8.23 4.60
CA ILE A 58 18.85 7.98 3.54
C ILE A 58 17.51 7.70 4.17
N ARG A 59 16.51 8.46 3.74
CA ARG A 59 15.14 8.30 4.22
C ARG A 59 14.47 7.19 3.45
N GLY A 60 13.59 6.48 4.13
CA GLY A 60 12.72 5.56 3.46
C GLY A 60 11.51 5.20 4.30
N GLU A 61 10.45 4.81 3.61
CA GLU A 61 9.21 4.33 4.22
C GLU A 61 9.08 2.83 3.99
N SER A 62 8.73 2.07 5.02
CA SER A 62 8.48 0.64 4.87
C SER A 62 7.01 0.34 5.08
N MET A 63 6.47 -0.57 4.27
CA MET A 63 5.09 -0.99 4.34
C MET A 63 4.99 -2.51 4.32
N LEU A 64 3.97 -3.03 4.99
CA LEU A 64 3.59 -4.43 4.90
C LEU A 64 2.28 -4.53 4.13
N TRP A 65 2.21 -5.51 3.24
CA TRP A 65 1.07 -5.80 2.41
C TRP A 65 0.58 -7.20 2.71
N GLN A 66 -0.71 -7.34 3.00
CA GLN A 66 -1.37 -8.64 3.11
C GLN A 66 -2.25 -8.86 1.90
N LEU A 67 -2.17 -10.06 1.32
CA LEU A 67 -3.10 -10.45 0.28
C LEU A 67 -4.46 -10.76 0.91
N TRP A 68 -5.47 -9.98 0.53
CA TRP A 68 -6.85 -10.11 0.96
C TRP A 68 -7.68 -10.77 -0.13
N GLU A 69 -8.45 -11.80 0.26
CA GLU A 69 -9.34 -12.57 -0.64
C GLU A 69 -8.67 -13.06 -1.93
N ASP A 70 -7.37 -13.35 -1.85
CA ASP A 70 -6.51 -13.78 -2.97
C ASP A 70 -6.51 -12.82 -4.18
N ARG A 71 -6.93 -11.56 -3.98
CA ARG A 71 -7.12 -10.60 -5.07
C ARG A 71 -6.44 -9.26 -4.84
N PHE A 72 -6.53 -8.69 -3.65
CA PHE A 72 -6.09 -7.32 -3.40
C PHE A 72 -5.06 -7.24 -2.29
N TRP A 73 -4.06 -6.38 -2.46
CA TRP A 73 -3.09 -6.12 -1.41
C TRP A 73 -3.55 -4.98 -0.52
N ARG A 74 -3.75 -5.26 0.77
CA ARG A 74 -4.09 -4.28 1.80
C ARG A 74 -2.85 -3.94 2.63
N LYS A 75 -2.67 -2.66 2.96
CA LYS A 75 -1.64 -2.24 3.92
C LYS A 75 -2.00 -2.76 5.31
N ILE A 76 -1.04 -3.33 6.00
CA ILE A 76 -1.18 -3.84 7.37
C ILE A 76 -0.03 -3.34 8.23
N ASP A 77 -0.22 -3.26 9.55
CA ASP A 77 0.83 -2.83 10.47
C ASP A 77 1.50 -4.00 11.21
N SER A 78 0.93 -5.20 11.11
CA SER A 78 1.42 -6.40 11.79
C SER A 78 1.11 -7.68 11.00
N ILE A 79 2.04 -8.65 11.09
CA ILE A 79 1.91 -9.93 10.39
C ILE A 79 1.28 -10.96 11.31
N HIS A 80 0.14 -11.50 10.89
CA HIS A 80 -0.54 -12.60 11.54
C HIS A 80 -0.29 -13.91 10.77
N GLY A 81 -0.25 -15.04 11.48
CA GLY A 81 -0.06 -16.35 10.85
C GLY A 81 -1.19 -16.70 9.89
N GLY A 82 -0.87 -17.35 8.77
CA GLY A 82 -1.85 -17.95 7.85
C GLY A 82 -2.16 -17.19 6.57
N THR A 83 -1.50 -16.05 6.32
CA THR A 83 -1.72 -15.22 5.11
C THR A 83 -0.41 -14.87 4.41
N ALA A 84 -0.48 -14.67 3.09
CA ALA A 84 0.66 -14.20 2.32
C ALA A 84 0.90 -12.72 2.63
N VAL A 85 2.11 -12.40 3.08
CA VAL A 85 2.53 -11.04 3.39
C VAL A 85 3.79 -10.69 2.61
N VAL A 86 3.80 -9.48 2.05
CA VAL A 86 4.95 -8.89 1.37
C VAL A 86 5.36 -7.63 2.11
N ALA A 87 6.63 -7.56 2.46
CA ALA A 87 7.25 -6.31 2.88
C ALA A 87 7.74 -5.54 1.65
N THR A 88 7.50 -4.23 1.62
CA THR A 88 8.18 -3.32 0.72
C THR A 88 8.86 -2.23 1.53
N THR A 89 10.01 -1.80 1.03
CA THR A 89 10.61 -0.55 1.48
C THR A 89 10.55 0.40 0.31
N ALA A 90 10.56 1.67 0.63
CA ALA A 90 10.73 2.70 -0.31
C ALA A 90 11.87 3.60 0.24
N ILE A 91 13.11 3.52 -0.29
CA ILE A 91 14.30 4.36 0.03
C ILE A 91 14.59 5.54 -0.94
N ASP A 92 14.59 6.81 -0.49
CA ASP A 92 14.89 8.00 -1.33
C ASP A 92 16.12 7.83 -2.22
N LEU A 93 16.12 8.50 -3.37
CA LEU A 93 17.21 8.40 -4.34
C LEU A 93 18.54 8.87 -3.71
N PRO A 94 19.55 7.99 -3.59
CA PRO A 94 20.87 8.40 -3.14
C PRO A 94 21.54 9.38 -4.10
N VAL A 95 22.41 10.22 -3.56
CA VAL A 95 23.16 11.25 -4.28
C VAL A 95 24.38 10.66 -4.99
N PHE A 96 24.37 10.71 -6.32
CA PHE A 96 25.51 10.33 -7.16
C PHE A 96 26.58 11.43 -7.20
N ALA A 97 27.16 11.78 -6.06
CA ALA A 97 28.10 12.91 -5.94
C ALA A 97 29.48 12.62 -6.54
N ARG A 98 30.00 11.39 -6.36
CA ARG A 98 31.37 11.02 -6.74
C ARG A 98 31.47 9.73 -7.54
N GLU A 99 30.55 8.80 -7.30
CA GLU A 99 30.52 7.48 -7.93
C GLU A 99 29.28 7.40 -8.84
N SER A 100 29.45 6.85 -10.04
CA SER A 100 28.33 6.59 -10.96
C SER A 100 27.56 5.32 -10.61
N VAL A 101 28.01 4.59 -9.59
CA VAL A 101 27.43 3.35 -9.08
C VAL A 101 27.43 3.43 -7.57
N ILE A 102 26.27 3.16 -6.97
CA ILE A 102 26.05 3.15 -5.53
C ILE A 102 25.65 1.75 -5.11
N HIS A 103 26.18 1.31 -3.97
CA HIS A 103 25.76 0.07 -3.33
C HIS A 103 24.91 0.44 -2.11
N CYS A 104 23.78 -0.22 -1.96
CA CYS A 104 22.83 -0.03 -0.88
C CYS A 104 22.77 -1.31 -0.07
N TRP A 105 23.08 -1.20 1.22
CA TRP A 105 23.00 -2.28 2.19
C TRP A 105 21.75 -2.09 3.02
N GLY A 106 21.11 -3.21 3.40
CA GLY A 106 19.91 -3.17 4.20
C GLY A 106 19.94 -4.21 5.31
N MET A 107 19.40 -3.85 6.46
CA MET A 107 19.09 -4.79 7.54
C MET A 107 17.61 -4.69 7.87
N ILE A 108 16.98 -5.85 8.04
CA ILE A 108 15.60 -5.96 8.48
C ILE A 108 15.60 -6.43 9.92
N SER A 109 15.01 -5.61 10.79
CA SER A 109 14.77 -5.96 12.19
C SER A 109 13.30 -6.36 12.38
N TYR A 110 13.06 -7.42 13.13
CA TYR A 110 11.72 -7.89 13.45
C TYR A 110 11.66 -8.51 14.85
N GLU A 111 10.47 -8.53 15.45
CA GLU A 111 10.23 -9.08 16.77
C GLU A 111 9.28 -10.29 16.68
N ILE A 112 9.65 -11.40 17.33
CA ILE A 112 8.78 -12.57 17.51
C ILE A 112 8.64 -12.80 19.02
N GLY A 113 7.43 -12.62 19.54
CA GLY A 113 7.21 -12.58 21.00
C GLY A 113 7.93 -11.36 21.58
N GLU A 114 8.86 -11.59 22.52
CA GLU A 114 9.70 -10.53 23.12
C GLU A 114 11.14 -10.55 22.59
N THR A 115 11.44 -11.40 21.60
CA THR A 115 12.80 -11.56 21.06
C THR A 115 12.95 -10.81 19.75
N ARG A 116 13.98 -9.95 19.69
CA ARG A 116 14.35 -9.20 18.48
C ARG A 116 15.34 -9.99 17.64
N PHE A 117 15.09 -10.01 16.34
CA PHE A 117 15.91 -10.65 15.34
C PHE A 117 16.31 -9.65 14.25
N GLN A 118 17.40 -9.97 13.56
CA GLN A 118 17.87 -9.20 12.42
C GLN A 118 18.26 -10.13 11.27
N MET A 119 17.97 -9.70 10.05
CA MET A 119 18.43 -10.36 8.84
C MET A 119 19.00 -9.35 7.85
N SER A 120 20.11 -9.70 7.20
CA SER A 120 20.69 -8.89 6.14
C SER A 120 19.90 -9.04 4.84
N VAL A 121 19.69 -7.92 4.18
CA VAL A 121 19.13 -7.86 2.83
C VAL A 121 20.29 -7.95 1.82
N PRO A 122 20.10 -8.64 0.68
CA PRO A 122 21.12 -8.65 -0.37
C PRO A 122 21.47 -7.24 -0.83
N ILE A 123 22.73 -7.02 -1.17
CA ILE A 123 23.24 -5.71 -1.59
C ILE A 123 22.57 -5.32 -2.91
N VAL A 124 21.98 -4.13 -2.92
CA VAL A 124 21.38 -3.54 -4.13
C VAL A 124 22.42 -2.63 -4.78
N ARG A 125 22.62 -2.77 -6.09
CA ARG A 125 23.52 -1.91 -6.87
C ARG A 125 22.69 -1.00 -7.77
N LEU A 126 22.99 0.30 -7.75
CA LEU A 126 22.28 1.33 -8.50
C LEU A 126 23.30 2.10 -9.35
N SER A 127 23.14 2.17 -10.68
CA SER A 127 24.01 3.01 -11.52
C SER A 127 23.28 4.19 -12.16
N ALA A 128 23.96 5.33 -12.30
CA ALA A 128 23.41 6.53 -12.92
C ALA A 128 22.91 6.30 -14.36
N ALA A 129 23.60 5.45 -15.12
CA ALA A 129 23.22 5.10 -16.50
C ALA A 129 21.97 4.23 -16.56
N GLU A 130 21.76 3.35 -15.58
CA GLU A 130 20.47 2.70 -15.42
C GLU A 130 19.44 3.81 -15.19
N ILE A 131 19.66 4.75 -14.24
CA ILE A 131 18.65 5.70 -13.72
C ILE A 131 17.96 6.48 -14.83
N ILE A 132 18.76 7.02 -15.73
CA ILE A 132 18.31 7.93 -16.79
C ILE A 132 17.50 7.19 -17.86
N ASN A 133 17.78 5.92 -18.14
CA ASN A 133 17.20 5.21 -19.28
C ASN A 133 15.80 4.66 -19.04
N CYS A 134 15.18 4.90 -17.87
CA CYS A 134 13.88 4.33 -17.47
C CYS A 134 13.79 2.79 -17.65
N SER A 135 14.91 2.10 -17.85
CA SER A 135 15.03 0.65 -18.06
C SER A 135 14.64 -0.21 -16.86
N TRP A 136 14.21 0.43 -15.77
CA TRP A 136 13.75 -0.10 -14.49
C TRP A 136 12.27 -0.49 -14.57
N ILE A 137 11.53 0.15 -15.48
CA ILE A 137 10.17 -0.23 -15.86
C ILE A 137 10.17 -1.65 -16.46
N LYS A 138 11.32 -2.18 -16.92
CA LYS A 138 11.46 -3.56 -17.40
C LYS A 138 11.23 -4.61 -16.31
N PHE A 139 11.35 -4.28 -15.02
CA PHE A 139 11.02 -5.21 -13.92
C PHE A 139 9.52 -5.45 -13.76
N LEU A 140 8.67 -4.65 -14.43
CA LEU A 140 7.27 -4.99 -14.62
C LEU A 140 7.09 -6.28 -15.44
N ASP A 141 8.10 -6.87 -16.08
CA ASP A 141 7.88 -8.15 -16.79
C ASP A 141 8.22 -9.39 -15.96
N GLU A 142 9.13 -9.32 -14.97
CA GLU A 142 9.55 -10.49 -14.19
C GLU A 142 8.76 -10.68 -12.87
N SER A 143 8.26 -9.59 -12.25
CA SER A 143 7.39 -9.66 -11.06
C SER A 143 6.45 -8.45 -10.98
N LYS A 144 5.42 -8.45 -11.83
CA LYS A 144 4.39 -7.39 -11.94
C LYS A 144 3.83 -6.96 -10.59
N HIS A 145 3.55 -7.93 -9.72
CA HIS A 145 2.91 -7.69 -8.44
C HIS A 145 3.82 -6.92 -7.47
N VAL A 146 5.10 -7.28 -7.38
CA VAL A 146 6.05 -6.61 -6.47
C VAL A 146 6.30 -5.16 -6.91
N ALA A 147 6.40 -4.92 -8.21
CA ALA A 147 6.58 -3.58 -8.76
C ALA A 147 5.37 -2.67 -8.47
N ILE A 148 4.15 -3.21 -8.58
CA ILE A 148 2.92 -2.50 -8.22
C ILE A 148 2.90 -2.15 -6.73
N LEU A 149 3.27 -3.08 -5.86
CA LEU A 149 3.32 -2.80 -4.41
C LEU A 149 4.36 -1.73 -4.08
N ALA A 150 5.51 -1.75 -4.74
CA ALA A 150 6.51 -0.71 -4.60
C ALA A 150 5.95 0.66 -5.03
N LEU A 151 5.25 0.74 -6.18
CA LEU A 151 4.60 1.97 -6.63
C LEU A 151 3.56 2.47 -5.62
N LYS A 152 2.70 1.58 -5.12
CA LYS A 152 1.71 1.92 -4.10
C LYS A 152 2.40 2.45 -2.82
N SER A 153 3.55 1.89 -2.43
CA SER A 153 4.32 2.40 -1.29
C SER A 153 4.90 3.80 -1.47
N THR A 154 4.99 4.30 -2.71
CA THR A 154 5.44 5.67 -2.97
C THR A 154 4.32 6.71 -2.94
N SER A 155 3.08 6.24 -2.73
CA SER A 155 1.89 7.09 -2.67
C SER A 155 1.75 7.64 -1.25
N SER A 156 1.66 8.95 -1.14
CA SER A 156 1.50 9.64 0.14
C SER A 156 0.04 9.60 0.63
N THR A 157 -0.90 9.33 -0.27
CA THR A 157 -2.33 9.35 0.01
C THR A 157 -3.07 8.35 -0.86
N GLU A 158 -4.10 7.75 -0.29
CA GLU A 158 -5.01 6.86 -0.99
C GLU A 158 -6.47 7.23 -0.69
N LYS A 159 -7.36 6.97 -1.64
CA LYS A 159 -8.79 7.15 -1.44
C LYS A 159 -9.59 6.10 -2.19
N ILE A 160 -10.65 5.61 -1.57
CA ILE A 160 -11.59 4.71 -2.21
C ILE A 160 -12.80 5.52 -2.68
N VAL A 161 -13.22 5.27 -3.92
CA VAL A 161 -14.34 5.97 -4.54
C VAL A 161 -15.25 4.98 -5.23
N ASN A 162 -16.55 5.24 -5.19
CA ASN A 162 -17.55 4.50 -5.93
C ASN A 162 -18.05 5.39 -7.07
N ILE A 163 -18.00 4.89 -8.30
CA ILE A 163 -18.59 5.55 -9.46
C ILE A 163 -19.83 4.79 -9.91
N GLN A 164 -20.84 5.54 -10.38
CA GLN A 164 -22.04 4.97 -10.96
C GLN A 164 -21.84 4.83 -12.47
N LEU A 165 -22.03 3.62 -13.00
CA LEU A 165 -21.81 3.29 -14.40
C LEU A 165 -23.08 3.43 -15.24
N TRP A 166 -24.27 3.50 -14.63
CA TRP A 166 -25.49 3.81 -15.36
C TRP A 166 -25.70 5.31 -15.53
N SER A 167 -26.32 5.64 -16.64
CA SER A 167 -26.99 6.92 -16.85
C SER A 167 -28.50 6.66 -16.71
N ASP A 168 -29.31 7.69 -16.45
CA ASP A 168 -30.75 7.60 -16.12
C ASP A 168 -31.54 6.50 -16.88
N PRO A 169 -32.54 5.86 -16.24
CA PRO A 169 -33.24 4.66 -16.75
C PRO A 169 -34.18 4.90 -17.94
N ILE A 170 -34.10 6.07 -18.60
CA ILE A 170 -35.06 6.47 -19.64
C ILE A 170 -34.72 5.87 -21.02
N ASN A 171 -33.49 5.40 -21.27
CA ASN A 171 -33.11 4.87 -22.57
C ASN A 171 -32.58 3.41 -22.50
N ASN A 172 -33.44 2.51 -22.98
CA ASN A 172 -33.16 1.23 -23.64
C ASN A 172 -31.81 0.53 -23.38
N ARG A 173 -31.90 -0.58 -22.62
CA ARG A 173 -31.24 -1.92 -22.61
C ARG A 173 -29.93 -2.21 -23.38
N ASP A 174 -29.44 -1.36 -24.28
CA ASP A 174 -28.13 -1.45 -24.95
C ASP A 174 -27.05 -0.57 -24.27
N GLU A 175 -27.41 0.20 -23.23
CA GLU A 175 -26.52 1.18 -22.57
C GLU A 175 -25.48 0.60 -21.59
N HIS A 176 -25.51 -0.69 -21.29
CA HIS A 176 -24.62 -1.30 -20.28
C HIS A 176 -23.15 -1.29 -20.67
N ASP A 177 -22.88 -1.49 -21.95
CA ASP A 177 -21.52 -1.41 -22.47
C ASP A 177 -21.03 0.06 -22.44
N THR A 178 -21.96 1.03 -22.50
CA THR A 178 -21.65 2.47 -22.56
C THR A 178 -21.01 2.99 -21.28
N GLY A 179 -21.46 2.55 -20.10
CA GLY A 179 -20.89 2.96 -18.81
C GLY A 179 -19.46 2.48 -18.58
N LYS A 180 -19.21 1.19 -18.82
CA LYS A 180 -17.86 0.61 -18.75
C LYS A 180 -16.96 1.18 -19.84
N LYS A 181 -17.46 1.33 -21.08
CA LYS A 181 -16.73 2.01 -22.16
C LYS A 181 -16.40 3.45 -21.82
N ARG A 182 -17.33 4.19 -21.18
CA ARG A 182 -17.09 5.56 -20.71
C ARG A 182 -15.94 5.58 -19.70
N PHE A 183 -15.91 4.67 -18.74
CA PHE A 183 -14.82 4.57 -17.78
C PHE A 183 -13.47 4.23 -18.43
N PHE A 184 -13.41 3.24 -19.32
CA PHE A 184 -12.17 2.93 -20.02
C PHE A 184 -11.72 4.03 -20.98
N ARG A 185 -12.66 4.74 -21.61
CA ARG A 185 -12.37 5.92 -22.42
C ARG A 185 -11.79 7.04 -21.56
N PHE A 186 -12.39 7.32 -20.39
CA PHE A 186 -11.86 8.27 -19.43
C PHE A 186 -10.41 7.94 -19.04
N LEU A 187 -10.13 6.69 -18.69
CA LEU A 187 -8.76 6.26 -18.35
C LEU A 187 -7.79 6.53 -19.51
N ALA A 188 -8.17 6.14 -20.73
CA ALA A 188 -7.35 6.36 -21.92
C ALA A 188 -7.11 7.86 -22.21
N GLU A 189 -8.16 8.69 -22.16
CA GLU A 189 -8.09 10.14 -22.38
C GLU A 189 -7.22 10.85 -21.34
N LYS A 190 -7.20 10.35 -20.10
CA LYS A 190 -6.36 10.88 -19.01
C LYS A 190 -5.01 10.16 -18.90
N THR A 191 -4.59 9.43 -19.93
CA THR A 191 -3.27 8.77 -20.04
C THR A 191 -3.00 7.65 -19.01
N PHE A 192 -4.05 7.09 -18.41
CA PHE A 192 -3.94 5.91 -17.56
C PHE A 192 -3.78 4.67 -18.44
N GLU A 193 -2.63 4.03 -18.36
CA GLU A 193 -2.33 2.79 -19.08
C GLU A 193 -2.52 1.58 -18.15
N LYS A 194 -3.15 0.52 -18.67
CA LYS A 194 -3.27 -0.75 -17.94
C LYS A 194 -1.88 -1.39 -17.78
N ILE A 195 -1.45 -1.61 -16.54
CA ILE A 195 -0.17 -2.26 -16.23
C ILE A 195 -0.36 -3.71 -15.75
N HIS A 196 -1.51 -4.03 -15.17
CA HIS A 196 -1.84 -5.39 -14.71
C HIS A 196 -3.33 -5.49 -14.44
N ASP A 197 -4.04 -6.50 -14.96
CA ASP A 197 -5.45 -6.81 -14.69
C ASP A 197 -6.33 -5.57 -14.48
N ASP A 198 -6.59 -5.19 -13.23
CA ASP A 198 -7.48 -4.10 -12.83
C ASP A 198 -6.74 -2.82 -12.39
N ILE A 199 -5.45 -2.70 -12.73
CA ILE A 199 -4.55 -1.64 -12.27
C ILE A 199 -4.05 -0.81 -13.45
N PHE A 200 -4.23 0.50 -13.32
CA PHE A 200 -3.93 1.51 -14.32
C PHE A 200 -2.97 2.56 -13.75
N LEU A 201 -1.97 2.97 -14.53
CA LEU A 201 -0.89 3.87 -14.13
C LEU A 201 -0.68 4.96 -15.16
N VAL A 202 -0.47 6.19 -14.70
CA VAL A 202 0.08 7.27 -15.54
C VAL A 202 1.60 7.20 -15.49
N LYS A 203 2.25 6.81 -16.59
CA LYS A 203 3.72 6.65 -16.64
C LYS A 203 4.44 7.99 -16.57
N VAL A 204 4.14 8.91 -17.48
CA VAL A 204 4.75 10.24 -17.54
C VAL A 204 3.73 11.23 -18.11
N HIS A 205 3.08 12.01 -17.25
CA HIS A 205 2.16 13.06 -17.70
C HIS A 205 1.98 14.16 -16.64
N GLY A 206 2.85 15.16 -16.70
CA GLY A 206 2.75 16.38 -15.89
C GLY A 206 2.48 16.09 -14.42
N SER A 207 1.45 16.72 -13.87
CA SER A 207 1.05 16.59 -12.47
C SER A 207 0.52 15.22 -12.09
N LEU A 208 0.04 14.37 -13.02
CA LEU A 208 -0.52 13.04 -12.71
C LEU A 208 0.51 11.91 -12.77
N THR A 209 1.78 12.25 -13.03
CA THR A 209 2.86 11.26 -13.14
C THR A 209 2.91 10.33 -11.93
N HIS A 210 2.87 9.02 -12.20
CA HIS A 210 2.84 7.91 -11.25
C HIS A 210 1.57 7.77 -10.39
N SER A 211 0.48 8.48 -10.72
CA SER A 211 -0.82 8.20 -10.12
C SER A 211 -1.35 6.85 -10.59
N LEU A 212 -1.97 6.10 -9.67
CA LEU A 212 -2.45 4.74 -9.92
C LEU A 212 -3.93 4.62 -9.54
N ILE A 213 -4.69 3.91 -10.37
CA ILE A 213 -6.08 3.54 -10.13
C ILE A 213 -6.17 2.02 -10.16
N GLU A 214 -6.66 1.43 -9.08
CA GLU A 214 -6.97 0.02 -8.95
C GLU A 214 -8.49 -0.17 -8.91
N VAL A 215 -9.05 -0.95 -9.81
CA VAL A 215 -10.48 -1.29 -9.82
C VAL A 215 -10.70 -2.46 -8.87
N SER A 216 -11.25 -2.19 -7.70
CA SER A 216 -11.52 -3.22 -6.68
C SER A 216 -12.73 -4.09 -7.03
N SER A 217 -13.76 -3.50 -7.65
CA SER A 217 -14.89 -4.26 -8.19
C SER A 217 -15.56 -3.47 -9.30
N ILE A 218 -16.14 -4.19 -10.25
CA ILE A 218 -16.92 -3.61 -11.33
C ILE A 218 -18.19 -4.43 -11.54
N ASP A 219 -19.28 -3.94 -10.97
CA ASP A 219 -20.60 -4.55 -11.08
C ASP A 219 -21.31 -4.03 -12.33
N PHE A 220 -22.62 -4.28 -12.38
CA PHE A 220 -23.49 -3.91 -13.48
C PHE A 220 -23.76 -2.39 -13.51
N ASP A 221 -23.93 -1.77 -12.34
CA ASP A 221 -24.36 -0.38 -12.14
C ASP A 221 -23.30 0.52 -11.48
N LYS A 222 -22.25 -0.07 -10.92
CA LYS A 222 -21.24 0.64 -10.13
C LYS A 222 -19.85 0.05 -10.28
N ALA A 223 -18.82 0.86 -10.07
CA ALA A 223 -17.46 0.40 -9.88
C ALA A 223 -16.88 1.00 -8.60
N ARG A 224 -16.09 0.19 -7.89
CA ARG A 224 -15.30 0.62 -6.74
C ARG A 224 -13.85 0.75 -7.17
N LEU A 225 -13.29 1.93 -6.98
CA LEU A 225 -11.93 2.27 -7.37
C LEU A 225 -11.12 2.65 -6.13
N LYS A 226 -9.86 2.26 -6.11
CA LYS A 226 -8.86 2.72 -5.15
C LYS A 226 -7.84 3.57 -5.89
N ILE A 227 -7.74 4.83 -5.52
CA ILE A 227 -6.85 5.83 -6.11
C ILE A 227 -5.63 5.95 -5.20
N PHE A 228 -4.45 5.87 -5.79
CA PHE A 228 -3.17 6.06 -5.13
C PHE A 228 -2.46 7.25 -5.76
N ALA A 229 -2.11 8.24 -4.95
CA ALA A 229 -1.48 9.47 -5.40
C ALA A 229 -0.30 9.86 -4.52
N ARG A 230 0.65 10.60 -5.10
CA ARG A 230 1.91 11.00 -4.44
C ARG A 230 1.80 12.33 -3.70
N SER A 231 0.67 13.01 -3.86
CA SER A 231 0.31 14.20 -3.11
C SER A 231 -1.20 14.34 -3.03
N VAL A 232 -1.64 15.07 -2.02
CA VAL A 232 -3.05 15.44 -1.85
C VAL A 232 -3.57 16.22 -3.07
N ASN A 233 -2.75 17.10 -3.65
CA ASN A 233 -3.13 17.84 -4.86
C ASN A 233 -3.36 16.92 -6.06
N GLN A 234 -2.50 15.92 -6.26
CA GLN A 234 -2.70 14.91 -7.31
C GLN A 234 -4.02 14.16 -7.10
N LEU A 235 -4.29 13.74 -5.87
CA LEU A 235 -5.54 13.07 -5.53
C LEU A 235 -6.74 13.95 -5.90
N TYR A 236 -6.75 15.21 -5.48
CA TYR A 236 -7.87 16.12 -5.78
C TYR A 236 -8.07 16.35 -7.28
N ILE A 237 -7.00 16.45 -8.07
CA ILE A 237 -7.13 16.54 -9.53
C ILE A 237 -7.86 15.31 -10.08
N ILE A 238 -7.47 14.10 -9.65
CA ILE A 238 -8.12 12.86 -10.11
C ILE A 238 -9.58 12.82 -9.66
N LEU A 239 -9.87 13.19 -8.41
CA LEU A 239 -11.24 13.23 -7.88
C LEU A 239 -12.13 14.19 -8.68
N HIS A 240 -11.64 15.39 -9.01
CA HIS A 240 -12.39 16.35 -9.83
C HIS A 240 -12.62 15.83 -11.25
N LEU A 241 -11.58 15.27 -11.89
CA LEU A 241 -11.72 14.68 -13.23
C LEU A 241 -12.74 13.53 -13.25
N LEU A 242 -12.75 12.69 -12.21
CA LEU A 242 -13.74 11.63 -12.08
C LEU A 242 -15.13 12.20 -11.80
N GLN A 243 -15.27 13.23 -10.98
CA GLN A 243 -16.55 13.86 -10.68
C GLN A 243 -17.17 14.53 -11.92
N ASP A 244 -16.35 15.15 -12.77
CA ASP A 244 -16.80 15.75 -14.03
C ASP A 244 -17.35 14.68 -14.99
N GLU A 245 -16.70 13.51 -15.07
CA GLU A 245 -17.14 12.40 -15.95
C GLU A 245 -18.26 11.54 -15.30
N PHE A 246 -18.27 11.45 -13.98
CA PHE A 246 -19.20 10.67 -13.17
C PHE A 246 -19.77 11.53 -12.02
N PRO A 247 -20.77 12.38 -12.28
CA PRO A 247 -21.30 13.33 -11.29
C PRO A 247 -21.83 12.71 -10.01
N ASN A 248 -22.33 11.46 -10.08
CA ASN A 248 -22.84 10.70 -8.93
C ASN A 248 -21.75 9.90 -8.21
N MET A 249 -20.47 10.25 -8.41
CA MET A 249 -19.38 9.61 -7.70
C MET A 249 -19.45 9.92 -6.21
N MET A 250 -19.20 8.88 -5.39
CA MET A 250 -19.14 8.97 -3.94
C MET A 250 -17.76 8.62 -3.45
N VAL A 251 -17.17 9.50 -2.64
CA VAL A 251 -15.95 9.20 -1.92
C VAL A 251 -16.29 8.35 -0.70
N VAL A 252 -15.66 7.19 -0.56
CA VAL A 252 -15.86 6.30 0.58
C VAL A 252 -14.94 6.77 1.71
N GLU A 253 -15.53 7.13 2.83
CA GLU A 253 -14.79 7.34 4.08
C GLU A 253 -14.48 5.98 4.70
N GLU A 254 -13.26 5.78 5.18
CA GLU A 254 -12.88 4.54 5.83
C GLU A 254 -13.62 4.41 7.17
N ILE A 255 -14.61 3.52 7.19
CA ILE A 255 -15.49 3.28 8.34
C ILE A 255 -14.73 2.66 9.53
N ASP A 256 -13.55 2.06 9.30
CA ASP A 256 -12.74 1.44 10.35
C ASP A 256 -12.37 2.45 11.45
N ASN A 257 -12.03 3.70 11.09
CA ASN A 257 -11.81 4.78 12.07
C ASN A 257 -13.10 5.15 12.83
N CYS A 258 -14.27 5.07 12.20
CA CYS A 258 -15.53 5.44 12.86
C CYS A 258 -15.96 4.42 13.92
N ILE A 259 -15.71 3.13 13.69
CA ILE A 259 -16.03 2.07 14.68
C ILE A 259 -15.05 2.17 15.86
N GLU A 260 -13.75 2.34 15.58
CA GLU A 260 -12.74 2.51 16.62
C GLU A 260 -12.96 3.79 17.44
N ALA A 261 -13.27 4.90 16.77
CA ALA A 261 -13.68 6.15 17.40
C ALA A 261 -14.95 5.99 18.25
N ALA A 262 -15.97 5.29 17.73
CA ALA A 262 -17.21 5.05 18.48
C ALA A 262 -16.97 4.19 19.71
N MET A 263 -16.14 3.15 19.62
CA MET A 263 -15.75 2.32 20.77
C MET A 263 -14.94 3.12 21.80
N ALA A 264 -13.99 3.95 21.35
CA ALA A 264 -13.21 4.82 22.23
C ALA A 264 -14.11 5.82 22.98
N LEU A 265 -15.05 6.45 22.27
CA LEU A 265 -16.03 7.38 22.85
C LEU A 265 -16.96 6.67 23.85
N ILE A 266 -17.47 5.47 23.52
CA ILE A 266 -18.29 4.68 24.45
C ILE A 266 -17.49 4.38 25.73
N HIS A 267 -16.24 3.96 25.59
CA HIS A 267 -15.38 3.64 26.71
C HIS A 267 -15.14 4.86 27.62
N GLU A 268 -14.84 6.03 27.04
CA GLU A 268 -14.72 7.29 27.80
C GLU A 268 -16.01 7.61 28.57
N LEU A 269 -17.16 7.52 27.91
CA LEU A 269 -18.46 7.80 28.53
C LEU A 269 -18.80 6.82 29.66
N GLU A 270 -18.43 5.55 29.52
CA GLU A 270 -18.59 4.55 30.58
C GLU A 270 -17.73 4.85 31.80
N LEU A 271 -16.46 5.24 31.61
CA LEU A 271 -15.56 5.63 32.70
C LEU A 271 -16.07 6.88 33.44
N ILE A 272 -16.63 7.86 32.72
CA ILE A 272 -17.26 9.05 33.29
C ILE A 272 -18.52 8.67 34.08
N ARG A 273 -19.41 7.87 33.49
CA ARG A 273 -20.65 7.39 34.12
C ARG A 273 -20.36 6.65 35.43
N ASP A 274 -19.36 5.78 35.41
CA ASP A 274 -19.00 4.91 36.53
C ASP A 274 -18.12 5.63 37.58
N LYS A 275 -17.86 6.93 37.40
CA LYS A 275 -17.05 7.79 38.27
C LYS A 275 -15.68 7.16 38.59
N LYS A 276 -15.05 6.62 37.56
CA LYS A 276 -13.72 6.01 37.64
C LYS A 276 -12.65 7.07 37.89
N ASN A 277 -11.41 6.63 38.10
CA ASN A 277 -10.32 7.52 38.46
C ASN A 277 -10.14 8.61 37.38
N THR A 278 -9.91 9.85 37.80
CA THR A 278 -9.67 10.99 36.90
C THR A 278 -8.55 10.71 35.90
N LEU A 279 -7.54 9.93 36.29
CA LEU A 279 -6.43 9.56 35.41
C LEU A 279 -6.88 8.63 34.27
N GLU A 280 -7.72 7.63 34.56
CA GLU A 280 -8.27 6.71 33.54
C GLU A 280 -9.19 7.44 32.56
N ILE A 281 -9.99 8.39 33.07
CA ILE A 281 -10.85 9.23 32.23
C ILE A 281 -9.99 10.13 31.31
N GLN A 282 -8.88 10.68 31.79
CA GLN A 282 -7.99 11.50 30.98
C GLN A 282 -7.26 10.69 29.89
N GLU A 283 -6.84 9.46 30.18
CA GLU A 283 -6.23 8.58 29.19
C GLU A 283 -7.24 8.19 28.10
N ALA A 284 -8.46 7.81 28.47
CA ALA A 284 -9.52 7.50 27.52
C ALA A 284 -9.86 8.71 26.64
N LYS A 285 -9.96 9.91 27.24
CA LYS A 285 -10.21 11.15 26.51
C LYS A 285 -9.12 11.49 25.51
N LEU A 286 -7.85 11.28 25.85
CA LEU A 286 -6.74 11.51 24.93
C LEU A 286 -6.80 10.58 23.70
N ILE A 287 -7.27 9.35 23.89
CA ILE A 287 -7.49 8.40 22.79
C ILE A 287 -8.68 8.85 21.93
N THR A 288 -9.79 9.26 22.54
CA THR A 288 -10.96 9.80 21.82
C THR A 288 -10.59 11.04 20.99
N ASP A 289 -9.89 12.01 21.59
CA ASP A 289 -9.46 13.26 20.92
C ASP A 289 -8.49 12.98 19.75
N LEU A 290 -7.75 11.87 19.80
CA LEU A 290 -6.87 11.44 18.70
C LEU A 290 -7.65 10.83 17.53
N LEU A 291 -8.73 10.11 17.82
CA LEU A 291 -9.54 9.37 16.84
C LEU A 291 -10.70 10.20 16.27
N ILE A 292 -11.17 11.21 17.00
CA ILE A 292 -12.25 12.14 16.63
C ILE A 292 -11.68 13.57 16.65
N PRO A 293 -11.18 14.09 15.51
CA PRO A 293 -10.62 15.46 15.42
C PRO A 293 -11.69 16.56 15.48
#